data_AF-A0A3P7P2V7-F1
#
_entry.id   AF-A0A3P7P2V7-F1
#
_cell.length_a   1.000
_cell.length_b   1.000
_cell.length_c   1.000
_cell.angle_alpha   90.00
_cell.angle_beta   90.00
_cell.angle_gamma   90.00
#
_symmetry.space_group_name_H-M   'P 1'
#
loop_
_entity.id
_entity.type
_entity.pdbx_description
1 polymer ?
#
loop_
_entity_poly.entity_id
_entity_poly.type
_entity_poly.pdbx_seq_one_letter_code
_entity_poly.pdbx_strand_id
1 'polypeptide(L)'
;MNIFQDRNRELEIEIDLYLNCLQKGAMTFYEGIKDYMTNNCQQFEERIKVVVEQESEADEHLKNLKFILYRYNLLPDLSADILELMDSMDDIGDISKQMLLDLQVEQPRIEEDFKEDFIQIAKTSLKAVETLIRGVRVYFTQYKTIEDYISKVYFYESEVDKLEHKLKIKIFADKDHLKLSEKMHQRYFAQKTARLSDIAEEMAIKLSVFRFKRGI
;
A
#
# COMPACT_ATOMS: atom_id res chain seq x y z
N MET A 1 -32.84 -21.75 10.08
CA MET A 1 -32.11 -21.90 8.81
C MET A 1 -31.51 -20.53 8.49
N ASN A 2 -30.18 -20.48 8.47
CA ASN A 2 -29.31 -19.36 8.85
C ASN A 2 -28.92 -18.42 7.69
N ILE A 3 -29.88 -18.07 6.84
CA ILE A 3 -29.61 -17.39 5.56
C ILE A 3 -28.95 -16.01 5.74
N PHE A 4 -29.06 -15.35 6.90
CA PHE A 4 -28.38 -14.08 7.19
C PHE A 4 -26.97 -14.24 7.79
N GLN A 5 -26.66 -15.35 8.48
CA GLN A 5 -25.32 -15.60 9.02
C GLN A 5 -24.32 -16.00 7.92
N ASP A 6 -24.78 -16.74 6.91
CA ASP A 6 -23.92 -17.17 5.79
C ASP A 6 -23.54 -16.01 4.84
N ARG A 7 -24.39 -14.98 4.71
CA ARG A 7 -24.15 -13.81 3.84
C ARG A 7 -23.05 -12.89 4.36
N ASN A 8 -23.09 -12.59 5.65
CA ASN A 8 -22.03 -11.79 6.30
C ASN A 8 -20.70 -12.54 6.25
N ARG A 9 -20.73 -13.86 6.35
CA ARG A 9 -19.54 -14.71 6.29
C ARG A 9 -18.88 -14.71 4.91
N GLU A 10 -19.65 -14.78 3.82
CA GLU A 10 -19.11 -14.70 2.45
C GLU A 10 -18.41 -13.36 2.23
N LEU A 11 -19.06 -12.24 2.62
CA LEU A 11 -18.46 -10.90 2.53
C LEU A 11 -17.19 -10.78 3.39
N GLU A 12 -17.22 -11.24 4.65
CA GLU A 12 -16.07 -11.20 5.55
C GLU A 12 -14.88 -11.99 5.01
N ILE A 13 -15.13 -13.18 4.43
CA ILE A 13 -14.09 -14.00 3.80
C ILE A 13 -13.49 -13.27 2.61
N GLU A 14 -14.32 -12.72 1.72
CA GLU A 14 -13.84 -12.05 0.53
C GLU A 14 -13.04 -10.78 0.87
N ILE A 15 -13.46 -10.03 1.90
CA ILE A 15 -12.72 -8.87 2.42
C ILE A 15 -11.35 -9.32 2.93
N ASP A 16 -11.27 -10.39 3.72
CA ASP A 16 -9.98 -10.84 4.24
C ASP A 16 -9.05 -11.36 3.15
N LEU A 17 -9.58 -12.06 2.14
CA LEU A 17 -8.81 -12.50 0.97
C LEU A 17 -8.24 -11.30 0.19
N TYR A 18 -9.07 -10.28 -0.08
CA TYR A 18 -8.63 -9.05 -0.70
C TYR A 18 -7.52 -8.36 0.11
N LEU A 19 -7.73 -8.15 1.41
CA LEU A 19 -6.75 -7.52 2.30
C LEU A 19 -5.45 -8.33 2.41
N ASN A 20 -5.52 -9.66 2.35
CA ASN A 20 -4.34 -10.52 2.31
C ASN A 20 -3.54 -10.34 1.02
N CYS A 21 -4.21 -10.16 -0.13
CA CYS A 21 -3.53 -9.90 -1.39
C CYS A 21 -2.80 -8.54 -1.35
N LEU A 22 -3.47 -7.48 -0.87
CA LEU A 22 -2.83 -6.18 -0.68
C LEU A 22 -1.63 -6.23 0.27
N GLN A 23 -1.76 -6.95 1.40
CA GLN A 23 -0.66 -7.11 2.36
C GLN A 23 0.53 -7.83 1.72
N LYS A 24 0.29 -8.91 0.97
CA LYS A 24 1.34 -9.64 0.24
C LYS A 24 1.97 -8.76 -0.85
N GLY A 25 1.17 -8.01 -1.60
CA GLY A 25 1.64 -7.05 -2.61
C GLY A 25 2.62 -6.02 -2.01
N ALA A 26 2.26 -5.41 -0.88
CA ALA A 26 3.13 -4.47 -0.18
C ALA A 26 4.42 -5.12 0.36
N MET A 27 4.37 -6.37 0.83
CA MET A 27 5.56 -7.12 1.23
C MET A 27 6.48 -7.41 0.03
N THR A 28 5.91 -7.83 -1.09
CA THR A 28 6.63 -8.08 -2.35
C THR A 28 7.26 -6.79 -2.88
N PHE A 29 6.58 -5.65 -2.77
CA PHE A 29 7.14 -4.34 -3.06
C PHE A 29 8.40 -4.07 -2.24
N TYR A 30 8.34 -4.23 -0.92
CA TYR A 30 9.50 -3.98 -0.05
C TYR A 30 10.69 -4.87 -0.41
N GLU A 31 10.46 -6.19 -0.56
CA GLU A 31 11.54 -7.11 -0.94
C GLU A 31 12.04 -6.82 -2.36
N GLY A 32 11.18 -6.41 -3.29
CA GLY A 32 11.56 -5.99 -4.65
C GLY A 32 12.45 -4.76 -4.65
N ILE A 33 12.11 -3.71 -3.88
CA ILE A 33 12.99 -2.55 -3.71
C ILE A 33 14.34 -2.98 -3.15
N LYS A 34 14.34 -3.80 -2.10
CA LYS A 34 15.57 -4.29 -1.48
C LYS A 34 16.43 -5.12 -2.44
N ASP A 35 15.83 -6.03 -3.19
CA ASP A 35 16.52 -6.85 -4.18
C ASP A 35 17.10 -5.99 -5.31
N TYR A 36 16.38 -4.97 -5.77
CA TYR A 36 16.91 -4.00 -6.74
C TYR A 36 18.12 -3.23 -6.19
N MET A 37 17.99 -2.65 -4.99
CA MET A 37 19.07 -1.86 -4.37
C MET A 37 20.32 -2.70 -4.08
N THR A 38 20.15 -3.98 -3.73
CA THR A 38 21.26 -4.91 -3.45
C THR A 38 21.78 -5.66 -4.68
N ASN A 39 21.30 -5.33 -5.89
CA ASN A 39 21.66 -5.96 -7.16
C ASN A 39 21.31 -7.47 -7.26
N ASN A 40 20.33 -7.95 -6.49
CA ASN A 40 19.82 -9.33 -6.57
C ASN A 40 18.86 -9.50 -7.76
N CYS A 41 19.37 -9.35 -8.98
CA CYS A 41 18.56 -9.28 -10.21
C CYS A 41 17.60 -10.47 -10.40
N GLN A 42 18.05 -11.69 -10.10
CA GLN A 42 17.20 -12.89 -10.22
C GLN A 42 16.00 -12.83 -9.27
N GLN A 43 16.23 -12.47 -8.00
CA GLN A 43 15.15 -12.34 -7.03
C GLN A 43 14.22 -11.21 -7.41
N PHE A 44 14.75 -10.07 -7.86
CA PHE A 44 13.96 -8.94 -8.34
C PHE A 44 13.01 -9.32 -9.48
N GLU A 45 13.47 -10.08 -10.48
CA GLU A 45 12.62 -10.59 -11.56
C GLU A 45 11.53 -11.55 -11.06
N GLU A 46 11.83 -12.39 -10.07
CA GLU A 46 10.85 -13.23 -9.41
C GLU A 46 9.80 -12.38 -8.65
N ARG A 47 10.23 -11.32 -7.95
CA ARG A 47 9.32 -10.37 -7.26
C ARG A 47 8.34 -9.70 -8.23
N ILE A 48 8.79 -9.36 -9.44
CA ILE A 48 7.91 -8.75 -10.45
C ILE A 48 6.79 -9.71 -10.87
N LYS A 49 7.12 -10.97 -11.14
CA LYS A 49 6.10 -11.97 -11.50
C LYS A 49 5.08 -12.12 -10.38
N VAL A 50 5.58 -12.24 -9.14
CA VAL A 50 4.75 -12.39 -7.95
C VAL A 50 3.86 -11.17 -7.69
N VAL A 51 4.35 -9.93 -7.84
CA VAL A 51 3.53 -8.73 -7.58
C VAL A 51 2.44 -8.55 -8.64
N VAL A 52 2.69 -8.93 -9.89
CA VAL A 52 1.69 -8.89 -10.97
C VAL A 52 0.57 -9.90 -10.72
N GLU A 53 0.92 -11.12 -10.30
CA GLU A 53 -0.06 -12.13 -9.91
C GLU A 53 -0.89 -11.68 -8.69
N GLN A 54 -0.23 -11.14 -7.65
CA GLN A 54 -0.91 -10.65 -6.44
C GLN A 54 -1.85 -9.49 -6.70
N GLU A 55 -1.48 -8.56 -7.58
CA GLU A 55 -2.37 -7.46 -7.98
C GLU A 55 -3.56 -7.98 -8.78
N SER A 56 -3.35 -8.91 -9.73
CA SER A 56 -4.45 -9.54 -10.46
C SER A 56 -5.42 -10.31 -9.55
N GLU A 57 -4.91 -11.01 -8.53
CA GLU A 57 -5.72 -11.68 -7.51
C GLU A 57 -6.52 -10.68 -6.66
N ALA A 58 -5.89 -9.58 -6.19
CA ALA A 58 -6.56 -8.53 -5.44
C ALA A 58 -7.71 -7.92 -6.25
N ASP A 59 -7.46 -7.66 -7.52
CA ASP A 59 -8.38 -7.05 -8.46
C ASP A 59 -9.57 -7.98 -8.80
N GLU A 60 -9.36 -9.31 -8.81
CA GLU A 60 -10.44 -10.31 -8.85
C GLU A 60 -11.29 -10.31 -7.58
N HIS A 61 -10.66 -10.32 -6.39
CA HIS A 61 -11.38 -10.27 -5.13
C HIS A 61 -12.20 -8.97 -4.98
N LEU A 62 -11.68 -7.84 -5.44
CA LEU A 62 -12.40 -6.56 -5.44
C LEU A 62 -13.65 -6.60 -6.33
N LYS A 63 -13.57 -7.24 -7.51
CA LYS A 63 -14.73 -7.47 -8.40
C LYS A 63 -15.77 -8.37 -7.74
N ASN A 64 -15.34 -9.42 -7.03
CA ASN A 64 -16.24 -10.30 -6.28
C ASN A 64 -16.91 -9.57 -5.12
N LEU A 65 -16.18 -8.73 -4.38
CA LEU A 65 -16.72 -7.88 -3.32
C LEU A 65 -17.84 -6.97 -3.84
N LYS A 66 -17.61 -6.28 -4.96
CA LYS A 66 -18.65 -5.47 -5.64
C LYS A 66 -19.90 -6.30 -5.91
N PHE A 67 -19.73 -7.48 -6.47
CA PHE A 67 -20.85 -8.37 -6.80
C PHE A 67 -21.62 -8.85 -5.56
N ILE A 68 -20.92 -9.25 -4.50
CA ILE A 68 -21.50 -9.65 -3.21
C ILE A 68 -22.32 -8.50 -2.62
N LEU A 69 -21.75 -7.29 -2.56
CA LEU A 69 -22.41 -6.10 -2.03
C LEU A 69 -23.68 -5.75 -2.83
N TYR A 70 -23.63 -5.75 -4.16
CA TYR A 70 -24.80 -5.51 -5.02
C TYR A 70 -25.86 -6.59 -4.88
N ARG A 71 -25.46 -7.87 -4.83
CA ARG A 71 -26.38 -9.01 -4.73
C ARG A 71 -27.19 -8.98 -3.44
N TYR A 72 -26.55 -8.65 -2.32
CA TYR A 72 -27.18 -8.80 -1.00
C TYR A 72 -28.01 -7.59 -0.56
N ASN A 73 -28.01 -6.49 -1.31
CA ASN A 73 -28.72 -5.25 -0.98
C ASN A 73 -28.51 -4.86 0.49
N LEU A 74 -27.28 -5.07 0.98
CA LEU A 74 -26.85 -4.72 2.34
C LEU A 74 -27.05 -3.20 2.50
N LEU A 75 -27.47 -2.74 3.69
CA LEU A 75 -27.82 -1.34 4.02
C LEU A 75 -27.11 -0.33 3.09
N PRO A 76 -27.84 0.41 2.22
CA PRO A 76 -27.28 1.13 1.09
C PRO A 76 -26.05 1.99 1.44
N ASP A 77 -26.11 2.69 2.57
CA ASP A 77 -25.06 3.62 2.99
C ASP A 77 -23.80 2.90 3.50
N LEU A 78 -23.94 1.80 4.23
CA LEU A 78 -22.78 1.04 4.75
C LEU A 78 -22.07 0.29 3.61
N SER A 79 -22.83 -0.25 2.65
CA SER A 79 -22.27 -0.93 1.48
C SER A 79 -21.49 0.03 0.58
N ALA A 80 -21.96 1.27 0.44
CA ALA A 80 -21.26 2.31 -0.31
C ALA A 80 -19.95 2.72 0.37
N ASP A 81 -19.96 2.93 1.68
CA ASP A 81 -18.75 3.28 2.44
C ASP A 81 -17.69 2.14 2.40
N ILE A 82 -18.11 0.88 2.54
CA ILE A 82 -17.21 -0.29 2.42
C ILE A 82 -16.61 -0.36 1.02
N LEU A 83 -17.45 -0.23 -0.01
CA LEU A 83 -16.99 -0.30 -1.38
C LEU A 83 -16.00 0.81 -1.70
N GLU A 84 -16.29 2.05 -1.28
CA GLU A 84 -15.39 3.18 -1.46
C GLU A 84 -14.04 2.93 -0.78
N LEU A 85 -14.04 2.38 0.45
CA LEU A 85 -12.81 2.01 1.15
C LEU A 85 -12.01 0.96 0.36
N MET A 86 -12.67 -0.13 -0.04
CA MET A 86 -12.00 -1.25 -0.71
C MET A 86 -11.43 -0.81 -2.06
N ASP A 87 -12.21 -0.08 -2.87
CA ASP A 87 -11.77 0.47 -4.15
C ASP A 87 -10.55 1.39 -3.98
N SER A 88 -10.55 2.22 -2.94
CA SER A 88 -9.44 3.15 -2.72
C SER A 88 -8.18 2.46 -2.18
N MET A 89 -8.32 1.30 -1.52
CA MET A 89 -7.18 0.50 -1.07
C MET A 89 -6.47 -0.24 -2.21
N ASP A 90 -7.09 -0.36 -3.38
CA ASP A 90 -6.53 -1.04 -4.55
C ASP A 90 -5.24 -0.36 -5.04
N ASP A 91 -5.17 0.96 -4.86
CA ASP A 91 -3.98 1.79 -5.12
C ASP A 91 -2.71 1.23 -4.46
N ILE A 92 -2.82 0.49 -3.35
CA ILE A 92 -1.70 -0.20 -2.68
C ILE A 92 -1.11 -1.29 -3.58
N GLY A 93 -1.96 -2.14 -4.18
CA GLY A 93 -1.53 -3.18 -5.11
C GLY A 93 -0.96 -2.55 -6.39
N ASP A 94 -1.65 -1.52 -6.87
CA ASP A 94 -1.31 -0.83 -8.11
C ASP A 94 0.06 -0.14 -8.04
N ILE A 95 0.33 0.64 -6.99
CA ILE A 95 1.64 1.29 -6.81
C ILE A 95 2.74 0.25 -6.57
N SER A 96 2.42 -0.85 -5.86
CA SER A 96 3.38 -1.92 -5.58
C SER A 96 3.87 -2.56 -6.88
N LYS A 97 2.94 -2.90 -7.77
CA LYS A 97 3.23 -3.42 -9.11
C LYS A 97 3.96 -2.40 -9.98
N GLN A 98 3.41 -1.19 -10.10
CA GLN A 98 3.95 -0.15 -11.00
C GLN A 98 5.35 0.29 -10.60
N MET A 99 5.69 0.34 -9.31
CA MET A 99 7.03 0.71 -8.88
C MET A 99 8.09 -0.32 -9.35
N LEU A 100 7.81 -1.62 -9.17
CA LEU A 100 8.75 -2.66 -9.58
C LEU A 100 8.89 -2.77 -11.10
N LEU A 101 7.80 -2.59 -11.85
CA LEU A 101 7.84 -2.54 -13.31
C LEU A 101 8.64 -1.35 -13.84
N ASP A 102 8.47 -0.16 -13.26
CA ASP A 102 9.24 1.01 -13.68
C ASP A 102 10.73 0.85 -13.38
N LEU A 103 11.10 0.27 -12.24
CA LEU A 103 12.49 -0.08 -11.96
C LEU A 103 13.06 -1.08 -12.98
N GLN A 104 12.27 -2.07 -13.39
CA GLN A 104 12.68 -3.05 -14.40
C GLN A 104 12.95 -2.41 -15.77
N VAL A 105 12.09 -1.48 -16.16
CA VAL A 105 12.13 -0.82 -17.47
C VAL A 105 13.19 0.28 -17.51
N GLU A 106 13.17 1.17 -16.53
CA GLU A 106 13.98 2.38 -16.55
C GLU A 106 15.38 2.18 -15.99
N GLN A 107 15.57 1.16 -15.15
CA GLN A 107 16.87 0.77 -14.56
C GLN A 107 17.68 1.98 -14.07
N PRO A 108 17.11 2.84 -13.20
CA PRO A 108 17.79 4.03 -12.72
C PRO A 108 19.14 3.69 -12.09
N ARG A 109 20.14 4.50 -12.41
CA ARG A 109 21.41 4.48 -11.68
C ARG A 109 21.19 5.05 -10.28
N ILE A 110 21.20 4.19 -9.27
CA ILE A 110 21.12 4.57 -7.86
C ILE A 110 22.53 4.56 -7.26
N GLU A 111 22.96 5.68 -6.68
CA GLU A 111 24.25 5.76 -5.99
C GLU A 111 24.25 4.92 -4.70
N GLU A 112 25.40 4.33 -4.38
CA GLU A 112 25.54 3.38 -3.26
C GLU A 112 25.09 4.01 -1.93
N ASP A 113 25.41 5.29 -1.73
CA ASP A 113 25.08 6.06 -0.53
C ASP A 113 23.57 6.27 -0.32
N PHE A 114 22.76 6.05 -1.36
CA PHE A 114 21.31 6.28 -1.32
C PHE A 114 20.51 5.00 -1.17
N LYS A 115 21.10 3.83 -1.47
CA LYS A 115 20.40 2.54 -1.46
C LYS A 115 19.72 2.22 -0.14
N GLU A 116 20.41 2.45 0.97
CA GLU A 116 19.86 2.22 2.30
C GLU A 116 18.68 3.17 2.61
N ASP A 117 18.74 4.42 2.15
CA ASP A 117 17.62 5.36 2.31
C ASP A 117 16.37 4.84 1.58
N PHE A 118 16.50 4.34 0.34
CA PHE A 118 15.40 3.71 -0.39
C PHE A 118 14.81 2.49 0.33
N ILE A 119 15.67 1.59 0.82
CA ILE A 119 15.25 0.41 1.57
C ILE A 119 14.49 0.82 2.83
N GLN A 120 14.97 1.85 3.54
CA GLN A 120 14.35 2.33 4.76
C GLN A 120 13.01 3.04 4.50
N ILE A 121 12.89 3.79 3.40
CA ILE A 121 11.61 4.37 2.93
C ILE A 121 10.61 3.25 2.64
N ALA A 122 10.99 2.25 1.84
CA ALA A 122 10.11 1.13 1.49
C ALA A 122 9.68 0.33 2.73
N LYS A 123 10.61 0.07 3.66
CA LYS A 123 10.32 -0.66 4.91
C LYS A 123 9.36 0.10 5.82
N THR A 124 9.52 1.41 5.95
CA THR A 124 8.61 2.21 6.78
C THR A 124 7.25 2.36 6.11
N SER A 125 7.21 2.48 4.78
CA SER A 125 5.97 2.49 4.00
C SER A 125 5.17 1.20 4.16
N LEU A 126 5.85 0.04 4.13
CA LEU A 126 5.23 -1.26 4.44
C LEU A 126 4.58 -1.26 5.83
N LYS A 127 5.23 -0.70 6.86
CA LYS A 127 4.65 -0.62 8.21
C LYS A 127 3.38 0.23 8.24
N ALA A 128 3.32 1.31 7.48
CA ALA A 128 2.12 2.14 7.35
C ALA A 128 0.96 1.30 6.78
N VAL A 129 1.20 0.60 5.66
CA VAL A 129 0.21 -0.28 5.01
C VAL A 129 -0.22 -1.44 5.91
N GLU A 130 0.71 -2.15 6.55
CA GLU A 130 0.36 -3.25 7.47
C GLU A 130 -0.49 -2.76 8.64
N THR A 131 -0.20 -1.57 9.15
CA THR A 131 -0.96 -0.95 10.23
C THR A 131 -2.37 -0.57 9.76
N LEU A 132 -2.48 0.03 8.57
CA LEU A 132 -3.77 0.33 7.95
C LEU A 132 -4.62 -0.94 7.79
N ILE A 133 -4.07 -1.99 7.16
CA ILE A 133 -4.79 -3.25 6.91
C ILE A 133 -5.29 -3.85 8.22
N ARG A 134 -4.48 -3.82 9.29
CA ARG A 134 -4.94 -4.22 10.63
C ARG A 134 -6.07 -3.34 11.15
N GLY A 135 -5.97 -2.02 10.97
CA GLY A 135 -7.03 -1.07 11.32
C GLY A 135 -8.34 -1.35 10.60
N VAL A 136 -8.28 -1.67 9.31
CA VAL A 136 -9.44 -2.03 8.48
C VAL A 136 -10.07 -3.34 8.94
N ARG A 137 -9.26 -4.39 9.23
CA ARG A 137 -9.77 -5.64 9.82
C ARG A 137 -10.48 -5.40 11.16
N VAL A 138 -9.90 -4.55 12.00
CA VAL A 138 -10.48 -4.18 13.30
C VAL A 138 -11.75 -3.34 13.14
N TYR A 139 -11.89 -2.54 12.06
CA TYR A 139 -13.11 -1.76 11.81
C TYR A 139 -14.37 -2.64 11.67
N PHE A 140 -14.23 -3.84 11.13
CA PHE A 140 -15.35 -4.77 11.00
C PHE A 140 -15.74 -5.45 12.33
N THR A 141 -14.83 -5.51 13.32
CA THR A 141 -15.05 -6.28 14.57
C THR A 141 -15.10 -5.41 15.84
N GLN A 142 -14.18 -4.46 16.02
CA GLN A 142 -13.98 -3.67 17.23
C GLN A 142 -13.66 -2.20 16.92
N TYR A 143 -14.64 -1.42 16.47
CA TYR A 143 -14.42 -0.08 15.94
C TYR A 143 -13.85 0.97 16.93
N LYS A 144 -13.86 0.69 18.25
CA LYS A 144 -13.38 1.64 19.28
C LYS A 144 -11.86 1.80 19.33
N THR A 145 -11.10 0.81 18.87
CA THR A 145 -9.62 0.80 18.90
C THR A 145 -8.99 1.25 17.59
N ILE A 146 -9.80 1.63 16.59
CA ILE A 146 -9.31 2.06 15.26
C ILE A 146 -8.42 3.30 15.35
N GLU A 147 -8.73 4.21 16.28
CA GLU A 147 -7.98 5.47 16.45
C GLU A 147 -6.48 5.24 16.67
N ASP A 148 -6.14 4.17 17.40
CA ASP A 148 -4.75 3.78 17.64
C ASP A 148 -4.05 3.33 16.36
N TYR A 149 -4.78 2.68 15.43
CA TYR A 149 -4.24 2.28 14.13
C TYR A 149 -4.08 3.49 13.21
N ILE A 150 -5.08 4.36 13.13
CA ILE A 150 -5.02 5.61 12.34
C ILE A 150 -3.83 6.47 12.80
N SER A 151 -3.70 6.69 14.11
CA SER A 151 -2.59 7.47 14.68
C SER A 151 -1.22 6.87 14.36
N LYS A 152 -1.12 5.53 14.34
CA LYS A 152 0.12 4.84 13.97
C LYS A 152 0.42 4.92 12.47
N VAL A 153 -0.60 4.92 11.61
CA VAL A 153 -0.40 5.14 10.16
C VAL A 153 0.20 6.53 9.94
N TYR A 154 -0.38 7.58 10.53
CA TYR A 154 0.17 8.94 10.46
C TYR A 154 1.59 9.04 11.01
N PHE A 155 1.88 8.31 12.09
CA PHE A 155 3.26 8.25 12.60
C PHE A 155 4.22 7.69 11.54
N TYR A 156 3.88 6.56 10.90
CA TYR A 156 4.77 5.94 9.90
C TYR A 156 4.89 6.76 8.61
N GLU A 157 3.81 7.37 8.14
CA GLU A 157 3.83 8.29 7.00
C GLU A 157 4.76 9.47 7.30
N SER A 158 4.62 10.13 8.46
CA SER A 158 5.47 11.26 8.83
C SER A 158 6.96 10.89 8.94
N GLU A 159 7.27 9.64 9.26
CA GLU A 159 8.64 9.13 9.26
C GLU A 159 9.16 8.88 7.84
N VAL A 160 8.31 8.38 6.93
CA VAL A 160 8.63 8.25 5.50
C VAL A 160 8.90 9.63 4.90
N ASP A 161 8.05 10.61 5.17
CA ASP A 161 8.20 12.00 4.71
C ASP A 161 9.55 12.60 5.11
N LYS A 162 9.99 12.37 6.35
CA LYS A 162 11.30 12.81 6.84
C LYS A 162 12.45 12.10 6.11
N LEU A 163 12.32 10.79 5.87
CA LEU A 163 13.34 10.01 5.17
C LEU A 163 13.46 10.45 3.71
N GLU A 164 12.33 10.61 3.04
CA GLU A 164 12.22 11.01 1.66
C GLU A 164 12.75 12.44 1.44
N HIS A 165 12.41 13.38 2.31
CA HIS A 165 12.96 14.74 2.28
C HIS A 165 14.49 14.75 2.47
N LYS A 166 15.01 13.96 3.42
CA LYS A 166 16.47 13.83 3.63
C LYS A 166 17.16 13.26 2.40
N LEU A 167 16.60 12.22 1.78
CA LEU A 167 17.15 11.62 0.57
C LEU A 167 17.16 12.63 -0.59
N LYS A 168 16.08 13.40 -0.79
CA LYS A 168 16.04 14.48 -1.78
C LYS A 168 17.17 15.50 -1.57
N ILE A 169 17.42 15.93 -0.33
CA ILE A 169 18.54 16.82 -0.02
C ILE A 169 19.87 16.20 -0.45
N LYS A 170 20.13 14.93 -0.09
CA LYS A 170 21.36 14.22 -0.47
C LYS A 170 21.54 14.17 -1.99
N ILE A 171 20.50 13.77 -2.73
CA ILE A 171 20.51 13.67 -4.19
C ILE A 171 20.90 15.01 -4.84
N PHE A 172 20.29 16.11 -4.40
CA PHE A 172 20.56 17.42 -5.01
C PHE A 172 21.86 18.07 -4.54
N ALA A 173 22.34 17.72 -3.34
CA ALA A 173 23.61 18.19 -2.80
C ALA A 173 24.83 17.56 -3.49
N ASP A 174 24.69 16.38 -4.11
CA ASP A 174 25.78 15.74 -4.87
C ASP A 174 26.16 16.58 -6.10
N LYS A 175 27.30 17.25 -6.10
CA LYS A 175 27.72 18.11 -7.22
C LYS A 175 28.59 17.41 -8.26
N ASP A 176 29.17 16.27 -7.89
CA ASP A 176 30.34 15.73 -8.59
C ASP A 176 30.04 14.40 -9.31
N HIS A 177 29.02 13.64 -8.86
CA HIS A 177 28.76 12.29 -9.38
C HIS A 177 27.51 12.20 -10.27
N LEU A 178 26.55 13.11 -10.09
CA LEU A 178 25.23 13.04 -10.74
C LEU A 178 24.92 14.25 -11.61
N LYS A 179 24.54 13.97 -12.85
CA LYS A 179 23.90 14.96 -13.74
C LYS A 179 22.50 15.27 -13.23
N LEU A 180 21.97 16.43 -13.61
CA LEU A 180 20.62 16.83 -13.24
C LEU A 180 19.57 15.78 -13.65
N SER A 181 19.72 15.12 -14.80
CA SER A 181 18.81 14.06 -15.23
C SER A 181 18.80 12.87 -14.28
N GLU A 182 19.98 12.41 -13.82
CA GLU A 182 20.11 11.29 -12.88
C GLU A 182 19.54 11.67 -11.51
N LYS A 183 19.76 12.91 -11.05
CA LYS A 183 19.14 13.45 -9.83
C LYS A 183 17.63 13.45 -9.90
N MET A 184 17.07 13.93 -11.01
CA MET A 184 15.62 13.98 -11.20
C MET A 184 15.03 12.57 -11.23
N HIS A 185 15.73 11.61 -11.85
CA HIS A 185 15.33 10.22 -11.93
C HIS A 185 15.33 9.52 -10.56
N GLN A 186 16.39 9.73 -9.77
CA GLN A 186 16.45 9.22 -8.39
C GLN A 186 15.39 9.86 -7.49
N ARG A 187 15.18 11.18 -7.60
CA ARG A 187 14.11 11.88 -6.86
C ARG A 187 12.73 11.34 -7.23
N TYR A 188 12.50 11.02 -8.51
CA TYR A 188 11.25 10.41 -8.96
C TYR A 188 11.01 9.06 -8.29
N PHE A 189 12.00 8.17 -8.29
CA PHE A 189 11.86 6.88 -7.62
C PHE A 189 11.76 6.99 -6.10
N ALA A 190 12.42 7.97 -5.48
CA ALA A 190 12.29 8.21 -4.04
C ALA A 190 10.83 8.55 -3.68
N GLN A 191 10.22 9.44 -4.46
CA GLN A 191 8.79 9.78 -4.34
C GLN A 191 7.88 8.60 -4.59
N LYS A 192 8.13 7.85 -5.68
CA LYS A 192 7.31 6.69 -6.02
C LYS A 192 7.40 5.61 -4.94
N THR A 193 8.56 5.46 -4.29
CA THR A 193 8.72 4.55 -3.14
C THR A 193 7.92 5.03 -1.93
N ALA A 194 7.94 6.34 -1.64
CA ALA A 194 7.19 6.93 -0.53
C ALA A 194 5.67 6.91 -0.76
N ARG A 195 5.20 6.93 -2.02
CA ARG A 195 3.78 6.96 -2.37
C ARG A 195 2.94 5.87 -1.68
N LEU A 196 3.55 4.72 -1.39
CA LEU A 196 2.90 3.63 -0.66
C LEU A 196 2.45 4.04 0.75
N SER A 197 3.22 4.89 1.48
CA SER A 197 2.77 5.43 2.76
C SER A 197 1.71 6.51 2.61
N ASP A 198 1.79 7.35 1.58
CA ASP A 198 0.81 8.41 1.32
C ASP A 198 -0.59 7.79 1.09
N ILE A 199 -0.64 6.72 0.29
CA ILE A 199 -1.89 5.96 0.08
C ILE A 199 -2.40 5.42 1.42
N ALA A 200 -1.50 4.92 2.29
CA ALA A 200 -1.90 4.43 3.58
C ALA A 200 -2.53 5.53 4.47
N GLU A 201 -1.96 6.73 4.46
CA GLU A 201 -2.51 7.90 5.13
C GLU A 201 -3.87 8.30 4.55
N GLU A 202 -3.98 8.44 3.24
CA GLU A 202 -5.23 8.76 2.54
C GLU A 202 -6.35 7.79 2.95
N MET A 203 -6.03 6.50 3.08
CA MET A 203 -6.98 5.47 3.53
C MET A 203 -7.28 5.54 5.03
N ALA A 204 -6.30 5.92 5.86
CA ALA A 204 -6.53 6.13 7.29
C ALA A 204 -7.47 7.32 7.53
N ILE A 205 -7.39 8.38 6.72
CA ILE A 205 -8.33 9.51 6.73
C ILE A 205 -9.75 9.01 6.41
N LYS A 206 -9.91 8.21 5.34
CA LYS A 206 -11.21 7.62 4.98
C LYS A 206 -11.76 6.74 6.11
N LEU A 207 -10.92 5.88 6.68
CA LEU A 207 -11.29 5.02 7.81
C LEU A 207 -11.75 5.83 9.04
N SER A 208 -11.11 6.98 9.30
CA SER A 208 -11.53 7.92 10.34
C SER A 208 -12.94 8.45 10.10
N VAL A 209 -13.22 8.89 8.86
CA VAL A 209 -14.56 9.38 8.48
C VAL A 209 -15.62 8.30 8.66
N PHE A 210 -15.36 7.07 8.22
CA PHE A 210 -16.29 5.95 8.40
C PHE A 210 -16.51 5.58 9.86
N ARG A 211 -15.48 5.69 10.71
CA ARG A 211 -15.61 5.55 12.16
C ARG A 211 -16.57 6.61 12.72
N PHE A 212 -16.42 7.88 12.34
CA PHE A 212 -17.31 8.95 12.80
C PHE A 212 -18.77 8.72 12.37
N LYS A 213 -19.01 8.37 11.10
CA LYS A 213 -20.36 8.07 10.59
C LYS A 213 -21.06 6.95 11.37
N ARG A 214 -20.31 5.92 11.78
CA ARG A 214 -20.83 4.76 12.52
C ARG A 214 -21.05 5.01 14.02
N GLY A 215 -20.48 6.09 14.56
CA GLY A 215 -20.63 6.49 15.96
C GLY A 215 -21.82 7.42 16.23
N ILE A 216 -22.48 7.91 15.19
CA ILE A 216 -23.73 8.68 15.22
C ILE A 216 -24.91 7.70 15.24
#